data_AF-A0A0A2KJ37-F1
#
_entry.id   AF-A0A0A2KJ37-F1
#
_cell.length_a   1.000
_cell.length_b   1.000
_cell.length_c   1.000
_cell.angle_alpha   90.00
_cell.angle_beta   90.00
_cell.angle_gamma   90.00
#
_symmetry.space_group_name_H-M   'P 1'
#
loop_
_entity.id
_entity.type
_entity.pdbx_description
1 polymer ?
#
loop_
_entity_poly.entity_id
_entity_poly.type
_entity_poly.pdbx_seq_one_letter_code
_entity_poly.pdbx_strand_id
1 'polypeptide(L)'
;MSEPIGPVFLHSCAAYRRYLQKGAAGELSLPPYEETMDGEIIVRYGEVYCRIPGCEHQRIPLSNTRSLRTHLRSHGGTVARYPPGRISQGAQDMAIAWFQALFPEMEPRDENGGQRNEDEN
;
A
#
# COMPACT_ATOMS: atom_id res chain seq x y z
N MET A 1 -1.29 6.36 23.35
CA MET A 1 -2.00 5.81 22.16
C MET A 1 -1.12 6.13 20.98
N SER A 2 -0.48 5.14 20.36
CA SER A 2 0.39 5.39 19.19
C SER A 2 -0.46 5.89 18.03
N GLU A 3 -0.05 6.99 17.39
CA GLU A 3 -0.75 7.49 16.21
C GLU A 3 -0.79 6.40 15.13
N PRO A 4 -1.93 6.26 14.42
CA PRO A 4 -2.01 5.28 13.35
C PRO A 4 -1.02 5.66 12.25
N ILE A 5 -0.18 4.69 11.88
CA ILE A 5 0.81 4.86 10.82
C ILE A 5 0.06 4.92 9.49
N GLY A 6 0.30 5.99 8.72
CA GLY A 6 -0.18 6.13 7.34
C GLY A 6 -1.40 7.04 7.14
N PRO A 7 -1.89 7.14 5.89
CA PRO A 7 -3.08 7.90 5.52
C PRO A 7 -4.38 7.37 6.14
N VAL A 8 -5.27 8.29 6.55
CA VAL A 8 -6.56 7.97 7.18
C VAL A 8 -7.43 7.01 6.36
N PHE A 9 -7.44 7.15 5.02
CA PHE A 9 -8.24 6.29 4.15
C PHE A 9 -7.83 4.82 4.17
N LEU A 10 -6.63 4.51 4.68
CA LEU A 10 -6.14 3.13 4.81
C LEU A 10 -6.43 2.51 6.19
N HIS A 11 -6.90 3.29 7.18
CA HIS A 11 -7.14 2.75 8.52
C HIS A 11 -8.22 1.66 8.54
N SER A 12 -9.25 1.79 7.70
CA SER A 12 -10.30 0.78 7.54
C SER A 12 -9.84 -0.43 6.72
N CYS A 13 -8.78 -0.31 5.91
CA CYS A 13 -8.28 -1.37 5.03
C CYS A 13 -7.63 -2.51 5.84
N ALA A 14 -8.25 -3.70 5.81
CA ALA A 14 -7.72 -4.89 6.50
C ALA A 14 -6.37 -5.35 5.92
N ALA A 15 -6.21 -5.25 4.60
CA ALA A 15 -4.95 -5.57 3.92
C ALA A 15 -3.82 -4.64 4.37
N TYR A 16 -4.10 -3.34 4.57
CA TYR A 16 -3.11 -2.40 5.11
C TYR A 16 -2.68 -2.75 6.54
N ARG A 17 -3.64 -3.11 7.41
CA ARG A 17 -3.33 -3.58 8.77
C ARG A 17 -2.44 -4.82 8.76
N ARG A 18 -2.71 -5.78 7.88
CA ARG A 18 -1.84 -6.97 7.71
C ARG A 18 -0.47 -6.62 7.14
N TYR A 19 -0.38 -5.69 6.19
CA TYR A 19 0.89 -5.17 5.69
C TYR A 19 1.77 -4.64 6.82
N LEU A 20 1.20 -3.84 7.73
CA LEU A 20 1.94 -3.34 8.90
C LEU A 20 2.39 -4.49 9.82
N GLN A 21 1.49 -5.43 10.14
CA GLN A 21 1.80 -6.57 11.02
C GLN A 21 2.88 -7.50 10.44
N LYS A 22 2.71 -7.94 9.19
CA LYS A 22 3.66 -8.85 8.52
C LYS A 22 5.00 -8.18 8.24
N GLY A 23 5.01 -6.88 7.93
CA GLY A 23 6.25 -6.14 7.77
C GLY A 23 7.08 -6.10 9.06
N ALA A 24 6.44 -5.83 10.20
CA ALA A 24 7.10 -5.85 11.50
C ALA A 24 7.59 -7.25 11.91
N ALA A 25 6.87 -8.30 11.49
CA ALA A 25 7.28 -9.68 11.69
C ALA A 25 8.39 -10.15 10.71
N GLY A 26 8.71 -9.37 9.67
CA GLY A 26 9.64 -9.77 8.62
C GLY A 26 9.11 -10.87 7.68
N GLU A 27 7.79 -11.06 7.65
CA GLU A 27 7.09 -12.06 6.81
C GLU A 27 6.53 -11.45 5.52
N LEU A 28 6.76 -10.16 5.29
CA LEU A 28 6.21 -9.43 4.17
C LEU A 28 7.04 -9.65 2.92
N SER A 29 6.44 -10.27 1.90
CA SER A 29 7.02 -10.34 0.56
C SER A 29 6.48 -9.18 -0.27
N LEU A 30 7.33 -8.19 -0.57
CA LEU A 30 6.96 -7.05 -1.39
C LEU A 30 7.47 -7.21 -2.82
N PRO A 31 6.67 -6.84 -3.83
CA PRO A 31 7.15 -6.76 -5.20
C PRO A 31 8.27 -5.71 -5.31
N PRO A 32 9.13 -5.80 -6.34
CA PRO A 32 10.09 -4.73 -6.63
C PRO A 32 9.37 -3.39 -6.82
N TYR A 33 10.12 -2.30 -6.70
CA TYR A 33 9.57 -0.98 -6.98
C TYR A 33 9.19 -0.89 -8.46
N GLU A 34 8.01 -0.32 -8.71
CA GLU A 34 7.64 0.14 -10.04
C GLU A 34 8.38 1.46 -10.32
N GLU A 35 8.73 1.70 -11.58
CA GLU A 35 9.47 2.89 -12.00
C GLU A 35 8.70 3.62 -13.10
N THR A 36 8.84 4.95 -13.15
CA THR A 36 8.36 5.75 -14.28
C THR A 36 9.22 5.50 -15.52
N MET A 37 8.81 6.01 -16.69
CA MET A 37 9.65 5.95 -17.91
C MET A 37 11.02 6.60 -17.71
N ASP A 38 11.11 7.60 -16.83
CA ASP A 38 12.34 8.30 -16.48
C ASP A 38 13.18 7.57 -15.41
N GLY A 39 12.78 6.35 -15.01
CA GLY A 39 13.48 5.56 -13.98
C GLY A 39 13.26 6.09 -12.56
N GLU A 40 12.19 6.85 -12.31
CA GLU A 40 11.87 7.30 -10.95
C GLU A 40 11.07 6.25 -10.19
N ILE A 41 11.49 5.91 -8.99
CA ILE A 41 10.81 4.96 -8.10
C ILE A 41 9.42 5.48 -7.73
N ILE A 42 8.39 4.68 -8.02
CA ILE A 42 7.00 4.93 -7.64
C ILE A 42 6.77 4.29 -6.26
N VAL A 43 6.54 5.15 -5.28
CA VAL A 43 6.08 4.73 -3.94
C VAL A 43 4.56 4.89 -3.88
N ARG A 44 3.83 3.89 -3.41
CA ARG A 44 2.38 3.94 -3.22
C ARG A 44 2.04 4.64 -1.90
N TYR A 45 0.88 5.30 -1.85
CA TYR A 45 0.42 5.98 -0.63
C TYR A 45 0.23 4.95 0.50
N GLY A 46 0.74 5.27 1.69
CA GLY A 46 0.65 4.40 2.86
C GLY A 46 1.85 3.48 3.07
N GLU A 47 2.73 3.33 2.08
CA GLU A 47 3.94 2.54 2.25
C GLU A 47 4.88 3.13 3.29
N VAL A 48 5.50 2.25 4.08
CA VAL A 48 6.40 2.60 5.18
C VAL A 48 7.60 1.67 5.33
N TYR A 49 7.64 0.53 4.63
CA TYR A 49 8.79 -0.37 4.62
C TYR A 49 9.67 -0.11 3.38
N CYS A 50 10.97 -0.07 3.58
CA CYS A 50 11.95 -0.03 2.50
C CYS A 50 12.05 -1.41 1.84
N ARG A 51 12.15 -1.45 0.51
CA ARG A 51 12.27 -2.71 -0.25
C ARG A 51 13.69 -2.98 -0.75
N ILE A 52 14.64 -2.07 -0.48
CA ILE A 52 16.04 -2.23 -0.91
C ILE A 52 16.70 -3.35 -0.09
N PRO A 53 17.28 -4.39 -0.73
CA PRO A 53 17.98 -5.48 -0.04
C PRO A 53 19.04 -4.97 0.95
N GLY A 54 19.09 -5.54 2.15
CA GLY A 54 20.02 -5.15 3.20
C GLY A 54 19.64 -3.92 4.04
N CYS A 55 18.54 -3.23 3.74
CA CYS A 55 18.08 -2.08 4.53
C CYS A 55 17.37 -2.51 5.83
N GLU A 56 17.69 -1.85 6.95
CA GLU A 56 17.02 -2.06 8.25
C GLU A 56 15.52 -1.76 8.20
N HIS A 57 15.13 -0.78 7.38
CA HIS A 57 13.74 -0.35 7.22
C HIS A 57 12.89 -1.34 6.41
N GLN A 58 13.43 -2.50 6.03
CA GLN A 58 12.62 -3.62 5.55
C GLN A 58 11.67 -4.16 6.62
N ARG A 59 12.09 -4.11 7.89
CA ARG A 59 11.33 -4.64 9.02
C ARG A 59 10.93 -3.55 10.03
N ILE A 60 11.59 -2.40 9.97
CA ILE A 60 11.30 -1.27 10.84
C ILE A 60 10.50 -0.23 10.04
N PRO A 61 9.20 -0.03 10.33
CA PRO A 61 8.38 0.90 9.57
C PRO A 61 8.87 2.33 9.78
N LEU A 62 8.96 3.08 8.70
CA LEU A 62 9.12 4.53 8.76
C LEU A 62 7.80 5.19 9.19
N SER A 63 7.87 6.38 9.79
CA SER A 63 6.68 7.04 10.36
C SER A 63 5.56 7.30 9.34
N ASN A 64 5.92 7.50 8.07
CA ASN A 64 4.97 7.72 6.97
C ASN A 64 5.65 7.57 5.61
N THR A 65 4.84 7.61 4.54
CA THR A 65 5.31 7.50 3.15
C THR A 65 6.27 8.62 2.75
N ARG A 66 6.14 9.83 3.30
CA ARG A 66 7.09 10.92 3.01
C ARG A 66 8.48 10.62 3.56
N SER A 67 8.55 10.02 4.76
CA SER A 67 9.80 9.55 5.35
C SER A 67 10.42 8.44 4.50
N LEU A 68 9.62 7.47 4.02
CA LEU A 68 10.10 6.42 3.10
C LEU A 68 10.68 7.01 1.80
N ARG A 69 9.98 7.96 1.19
CA ARG A 69 10.45 8.63 -0.03
C ARG A 69 11.77 9.39 0.20
N THR A 70 11.94 9.99 1.37
CA THR A 70 13.18 10.68 1.73
C THR A 70 14.30 9.66 1.96
N HIS A 71 13.99 8.57 2.66
CA HIS A 71 14.92 7.47 2.91
C HIS A 71 15.42 6.82 1.61
N LEU A 72 14.56 6.59 0.62
CA LEU A 72 14.96 6.03 -0.68
C LEU A 72 15.97 6.91 -1.44
N ARG A 73 15.96 8.22 -1.23
CA ARG A 73 16.99 9.11 -1.80
C ARG A 73 18.36 8.88 -1.18
N SER A 74 18.43 8.44 0.08
CA SER A 74 19.68 8.04 0.72
C SER A 74 20.26 6.75 0.13
N HIS A 75 19.45 5.93 -0.52
CA HIS A 75 19.90 4.80 -1.34
C HIS A 75 20.35 5.23 -2.76
N GLY A 76 20.36 6.53 -3.06
CA GLY A 76 20.71 7.06 -4.38
C GLY A 76 19.57 6.98 -5.41
N GLY A 77 18.38 6.54 -5.02
CA GLY A 77 17.22 6.45 -5.91
C GLY A 77 16.54 7.79 -6.15
N THR A 78 16.10 8.03 -7.38
CA THR A 78 15.19 9.14 -7.71
C THR A 78 13.76 8.68 -7.46
N VAL A 79 12.96 9.48 -6.76
CA VAL A 79 11.61 9.09 -6.33
C VAL A 79 10.56 9.99 -6.98
N ALA A 80 9.65 9.37 -7.74
CA ALA A 80 8.64 10.05 -8.54
C ALA A 80 7.80 10.99 -7.68
N ARG A 81 7.60 12.24 -8.11
CA ARG A 81 6.84 13.23 -7.32
C ARG A 81 5.36 12.86 -7.24
N TYR A 82 4.76 13.09 -6.07
CA TYR A 82 3.31 13.08 -5.98
C TYR A 82 2.71 14.36 -6.55
N PRO A 83 1.53 14.28 -7.17
CA PRO A 83 0.75 15.47 -7.47
C PRO A 83 0.54 16.29 -6.19
N PRO A 84 0.72 17.62 -6.23
CA PRO A 84 0.41 18.47 -5.10
C PRO A 84 -1.10 18.46 -4.81
N GLY A 85 -1.48 18.63 -3.55
CA GLY A 85 -2.87 18.74 -3.13
C GLY A 85 -3.44 17.46 -2.52
N ARG A 86 -4.78 17.38 -2.49
CA ARG A 86 -5.50 16.24 -1.90
C ARG A 86 -5.35 15.01 -2.79
N ILE A 87 -5.14 13.85 -2.18
CA ILE A 87 -5.10 12.56 -2.86
C ILE A 87 -6.49 12.32 -3.49
N SER A 88 -6.54 12.15 -4.81
CA SER A 88 -7.79 11.85 -5.54
C SER A 88 -8.35 10.50 -5.11
N GLN A 89 -9.67 10.31 -5.24
CA GLN A 89 -10.30 9.04 -4.91
C GLN A 89 -9.66 7.87 -5.70
N GLY A 90 -9.45 8.04 -7.00
CA GLY A 90 -8.78 7.01 -7.80
C GLY A 90 -7.36 6.68 -7.34
N ALA A 91 -6.60 7.65 -6.80
CA ALA A 91 -5.29 7.36 -6.21
C ALA A 91 -5.38 6.63 -4.86
N GLN A 92 -6.45 6.87 -4.09
CA GLN A 92 -6.75 6.11 -2.87
C GLN A 92 -7.12 4.67 -3.22
N ASP A 93 -8.01 4.48 -4.19
CA ASP A 93 -8.48 3.17 -4.64
C ASP A 93 -7.33 2.32 -5.20
N MET A 94 -6.44 2.92 -6.00
CA MET A 94 -5.22 2.24 -6.47
C MET A 94 -4.30 1.82 -5.33
N ALA A 95 -4.16 2.64 -4.28
CA ALA A 95 -3.35 2.28 -3.11
C ALA A 95 -3.99 1.12 -2.34
N ILE A 96 -5.31 1.15 -2.14
CA ILE A 96 -6.07 0.06 -1.50
C ILE A 96 -5.91 -1.24 -2.29
N ALA A 97 -6.13 -1.19 -3.61
CA ALA A 97 -5.98 -2.33 -4.51
C ALA A 97 -4.57 -2.92 -4.46
N TRP A 98 -3.55 -2.06 -4.40
CA TRP A 98 -2.17 -2.51 -4.24
C TRP A 98 -1.95 -3.29 -2.94
N PHE A 99 -2.45 -2.81 -1.80
CA PHE A 99 -2.34 -3.55 -0.53
C PHE A 99 -3.13 -4.86 -0.55
N GLN A 100 -4.31 -4.88 -1.18
CA GLN A 100 -5.11 -6.10 -1.33
C GLN A 100 -4.38 -7.14 -2.18
N ALA A 101 -3.73 -6.72 -3.26
CA ALA A 101 -2.97 -7.61 -4.15
C ALA A 101 -1.76 -8.28 -3.47
N LEU A 102 -1.24 -7.73 -2.36
CA LEU A 102 -0.21 -8.39 -1.56
C LEU A 102 -0.73 -9.66 -0.84
N PHE A 103 -2.05 -9.78 -0.70
CA PHE A 103 -2.69 -10.83 0.09
C PHE A 103 -3.91 -11.41 -0.66
N PRO A 104 -3.70 -12.11 -1.78
CA PRO A 104 -4.79 -12.62 -2.63
C PRO A 104 -5.72 -13.62 -1.92
N GLU A 105 -5.25 -14.25 -0.84
CA GLU A 105 -6.06 -15.16 0.00
C GLU A 105 -7.18 -14.44 0.79
N MET A 106 -7.27 -13.10 0.70
CA MET A 106 -8.38 -12.30 1.24
C MET A 106 -9.29 -11.79 0.12
N GLU A 107 -9.84 -12.70 -0.68
CA GLU A 107 -10.96 -12.31 -1.55
C GLU A 107 -12.04 -11.64 -0.71
N PRO A 108 -12.58 -10.48 -1.14
CA PRO A 108 -13.81 -9.98 -0.56
C PRO A 108 -14.86 -11.06 -0.81
N ARG A 109 -15.50 -11.52 0.26
CA ARG A 109 -16.75 -12.28 0.14
C ARG A 109 -17.77 -11.31 -0.47
N ASP A 110 -17.89 -11.31 -1.80
CA ASP A 110 -19.02 -10.71 -2.51
C ASP A 110 -20.29 -11.47 -2.12
N GLU A 111 -20.93 -11.06 -1.01
CA GLU A 111 -22.33 -11.35 -0.76
C GLU A 111 -23.19 -10.43 -1.64
N ASN A 112 -23.27 -10.74 -2.94
CA ASN A 112 -24.39 -10.28 -3.76
C ASN A 112 -25.09 -11.51 -4.37
N GLY A 113 -25.85 -12.19 -3.52
CA GLY A 113 -26.91 -13.10 -3.96
C GLY A 113 -28.05 -12.29 -4.57
N GLY A 114 -27.95 -12.00 -5.87
CA GLY A 114 -29.08 -11.52 -6.66
C GLY A 114 -30.06 -12.66 -6.89
N GLN A 115 -31.16 -12.65 -6.14
CA GLN A 115 -32.29 -13.58 -6.27
C GLN A 115 -32.81 -13.62 -7.72
N ARG A 116 -32.88 -14.82 -8.29
CA ARG A 116 -33.75 -15.11 -9.43
C ARG A 116 -35.20 -14.97 -8.94
N ASN A 117 -35.93 -14.02 -9.51
CA ASN A 117 -37.39 -14.10 -9.51
C ASN A 117 -37.78 -14.60 -10.90
N GLU A 118 -38.00 -15.91 -11.00
CA GLU A 118 -38.86 -16.49 -12.01
C GLU A 118 -40.29 -16.17 -11.57
N ASP A 119 -40.90 -15.17 -12.22
CA ASP A 119 -42.34 -14.97 -12.16
C ASP A 119 -42.91 -15.24 -13.55
N GLU A 120 -43.23 -16.50 -13.76
CA GLU A 120 -44.17 -17.01 -14.74
C GLU A 120 -45.59 -16.71 -14.21
N ASN A 121 -46.34 -15.88 -14.95
CA ASN A 121 -47.78 -16.07 -15.25
C ASN A 121 -48.32 -14.92 -16.11
#